data_AF-A1VQA3-F1
#
_entry.id   AF-A1VQA3-F1
#
_cell.length_a   1.000
_cell.length_b   1.000
_cell.length_c   1.000
_cell.angle_alpha   90.00
_cell.angle_beta   90.00
_cell.angle_gamma   90.00
#
_symmetry.space_group_name_H-M   'P 1'
#
loop_
_entity.id
_entity.type
_entity.pdbx_description
1 polymer ?
#
loop_
_entity_poly.entity_id
_entity_poly.type
_entity_poly.pdbx_seq_one_letter_code
_entity_poly.pdbx_strand_id
1 'polypeptide(L)'
;MENLTDEQQKRIALLDAYEAKTAPERDIRNGGIDQHEQEYREKWLQLQSSLEATRGEFHARLKGLNASEQSISASVAIELAKLTEGYYAEKDRAARELDGTLARPQSWLDFLQESKLEQPDDPIIDSLIEEAEKAPDSGLEGFSQQTSPNIVLADLQAREGKDGVMEYTRGLTVAVRDVGDRLDVRKTDDRDIEAALKIAAKKFDVDKGLLLTGDTAFKVRAAEIGGKLGYPMQNTEPEVLRAWMKGKQVSQGLDRGRIPSVDAGITGDPATNLTIAPVGKTLLRADQRTMDALTKNPVAGIDLLGKDKISMPEERMLAANASIKDLGYKAIQQISRADLEQQNGGVEPGSVDLLREKGILDTDGKLTQLGTDVVMVRDDRVIREREALEPAQRTKLAQYYKTSGDYVREAYMAERDKAAPEVAQDRKEQALDQKNAFQVGGETPKTHQIVFEESIEL
;
A
#
# COMPACT_ATOMS: atom_id res chain seq x y z
N MET A 1 1.82 33.34 -15.85
CA MET A 1 3.29 33.38 -15.65
C MET A 1 3.63 34.31 -14.49
N GLU A 2 3.53 33.80 -13.28
CA GLU A 2 3.93 34.49 -12.05
C GLU A 2 5.47 34.54 -11.96
N ASN A 3 6.01 35.67 -11.50
CA ASN A 3 7.46 35.88 -11.40
C ASN A 3 8.05 34.99 -10.30
N LEU A 4 8.71 33.91 -10.69
CA LEU A 4 9.58 33.12 -9.80
C LEU A 4 10.64 34.04 -9.18
N THR A 5 10.92 33.87 -7.88
CA THR A 5 11.99 34.60 -7.21
C THR A 5 13.35 34.20 -7.80
N ASP A 6 14.37 35.05 -7.66
CA ASP A 6 15.73 34.75 -8.13
C ASP A 6 16.26 33.44 -7.53
N GLU A 7 15.88 33.14 -6.28
CA GLU A 7 16.18 31.87 -5.62
C GLU A 7 15.49 30.68 -6.31
N GLN A 8 14.20 30.79 -6.63
CA GLN A 8 13.46 29.73 -7.30
C GLN A 8 14.00 29.47 -8.71
N GLN A 9 14.33 30.53 -9.44
CA GLN A 9 14.95 30.42 -10.77
C GLN A 9 16.31 29.72 -10.69
N LYS A 10 17.10 30.01 -9.67
CA LYS A 10 18.40 29.37 -9.44
C LYS A 10 18.26 27.89 -9.08
N ARG A 11 17.33 27.53 -8.20
CA ARG A 11 17.02 26.13 -7.84
C ARG A 11 16.63 25.31 -9.08
N ILE A 12 15.76 25.87 -9.92
CA ILE A 12 15.35 25.24 -11.19
C ILE A 12 16.55 25.09 -12.13
N ALA A 13 17.37 26.13 -12.30
CA ALA A 13 18.53 26.07 -13.18
C ALA A 13 19.57 25.02 -12.72
N LEU A 14 19.80 24.88 -11.41
CA LEU A 14 20.67 23.84 -10.86
C LEU A 14 20.10 22.44 -11.08
N LEU A 15 18.79 22.27 -10.92
CA LEU A 15 18.11 21.01 -11.21
C LEU A 15 18.18 20.65 -12.70
N ASP A 16 17.90 21.60 -13.60
CA ASP A 16 17.99 21.39 -15.05
C ASP A 16 19.41 21.01 -15.47
N ALA A 17 20.43 21.64 -14.88
CA ALA A 17 21.84 21.32 -15.13
C ALA A 17 22.21 19.92 -14.63
N TYR A 18 21.71 19.53 -13.45
CA TYR A 18 21.88 18.17 -12.93
C TYR A 18 21.18 17.12 -13.79
N GLU A 19 19.94 17.38 -14.20
CA GLU A 19 19.15 16.53 -15.07
C GLU A 19 19.83 16.35 -16.43
N ALA A 20 20.32 17.43 -17.03
CA ALA A 20 21.05 17.36 -18.29
C ALA A 20 22.31 16.47 -18.21
N LYS A 21 22.96 16.42 -17.03
CA LYS A 21 24.16 15.61 -16.79
C LYS A 21 23.82 14.15 -16.47
N THR A 22 22.79 13.90 -15.65
CA THR A 22 22.53 12.58 -15.06
C THR A 22 21.39 11.80 -15.74
N ALA A 23 20.49 12.46 -16.47
CA ALA A 23 19.37 11.80 -17.13
C ALA A 23 19.78 10.66 -18.09
N PRO A 24 20.82 10.80 -18.94
CA PRO A 24 21.23 9.70 -19.83
C PRO A 24 21.64 8.43 -19.07
N GLU A 25 22.43 8.59 -18.00
CA GLU A 25 22.88 7.48 -17.16
C GLU A 25 21.74 6.87 -16.36
N ARG A 26 20.83 7.71 -15.86
CA ARG A 26 19.63 7.29 -15.14
C ARG A 26 18.69 6.50 -16.04
N ASP A 27 18.46 6.95 -17.27
CA ASP A 27 17.58 6.28 -18.23
C ASP A 27 18.16 4.93 -18.65
N ILE A 28 19.48 4.85 -18.85
CA ILE A 28 20.18 3.57 -19.08
C ILE A 28 20.02 2.64 -17.88
N ARG A 29 20.25 3.14 -16.66
CA ARG A 29 20.11 2.36 -15.42
C ARG A 29 18.69 1.83 -15.25
N ASN A 30 17.71 2.72 -15.29
CA ASN A 30 16.30 2.40 -15.07
C ASN A 30 15.77 1.48 -16.19
N GLY A 31 16.17 1.70 -17.44
CA GLY A 31 15.84 0.81 -18.55
C GLY A 31 16.41 -0.60 -18.37
N GLY A 32 17.64 -0.73 -17.87
CA GLY A 32 18.24 -2.02 -17.54
C GLY A 32 17.50 -2.75 -16.41
N ILE A 33 17.08 -2.02 -15.37
CA ILE A 33 16.25 -2.56 -14.28
C ILE A 33 14.88 -3.01 -14.82
N ASP A 34 14.24 -2.21 -15.67
CA ASP A 34 12.93 -2.54 -16.24
C ASP A 34 12.99 -3.78 -17.14
N GLN A 35 14.05 -3.91 -17.95
CA GLN A 35 14.28 -5.09 -18.77
C GLN A 35 14.51 -6.34 -17.91
N HIS A 36 15.30 -6.24 -16.84
CA HIS A 36 15.51 -7.33 -15.90
C HIS A 36 14.21 -7.76 -15.21
N GLU A 37 13.40 -6.80 -14.75
CA GLU A 37 12.11 -7.08 -14.14
C GLU A 37 11.12 -7.71 -15.14
N GLN A 38 11.15 -7.29 -16.40
CA GLN A 38 10.35 -7.92 -17.45
C GLN A 38 10.79 -9.36 -17.73
N GLU A 39 12.09 -9.60 -17.91
CA GLU A 39 12.63 -10.95 -18.15
C GLU A 39 12.24 -11.91 -17.02
N TYR A 40 12.40 -11.47 -15.77
CA TYR A 40 12.07 -12.30 -14.62
C TYR A 40 10.56 -12.46 -14.43
N ARG A 41 9.75 -11.47 -14.81
CA ARG A 41 8.29 -11.65 -14.87
C ARG A 41 7.88 -12.73 -15.86
N GLU A 42 8.52 -12.78 -17.03
CA GLU A 42 8.28 -13.82 -18.03
C GLU A 42 8.75 -15.20 -17.54
N LYS A 43 9.94 -15.29 -16.94
CA LYS A 43 10.43 -16.51 -16.28
C LYS A 43 9.51 -16.98 -15.16
N TRP A 44 8.94 -16.05 -14.38
CA TRP A 44 7.98 -16.38 -13.34
C TRP A 44 6.70 -17.00 -13.90
N LEU A 45 6.16 -16.45 -15.00
CA LEU A 45 4.99 -17.02 -15.67
C LEU A 45 5.28 -18.44 -16.18
N GLN A 46 6.44 -18.65 -16.79
CA GLN A 46 6.88 -20.00 -17.22
C GLN A 46 7.03 -20.95 -16.03
N LEU A 47 7.63 -20.47 -14.93
CA LEU A 47 7.77 -21.23 -13.70
C LEU A 47 6.40 -21.61 -13.13
N GLN A 48 5.43 -20.68 -13.08
CA GLN A 48 4.07 -20.99 -12.60
C GLN A 48 3.42 -22.14 -13.37
N SER A 49 3.50 -22.12 -14.70
CA SER A 49 3.03 -23.25 -15.51
C SER A 49 3.78 -24.55 -15.20
N SER A 50 5.09 -24.48 -15.01
CA SER A 50 5.89 -25.65 -14.64
C SER A 50 5.61 -26.17 -13.23
N LEU A 51 5.26 -25.29 -12.28
CA LEU A 51 4.91 -25.65 -10.90
C LEU A 51 3.62 -26.46 -10.87
N GLU A 52 2.62 -26.09 -11.68
CA GLU A 52 1.36 -26.85 -11.81
C GLU A 52 1.59 -28.23 -12.43
N ALA A 53 2.41 -28.31 -13.49
CA ALA A 53 2.78 -29.58 -14.11
C ALA A 53 3.55 -30.48 -13.11
N THR A 54 4.55 -29.92 -12.43
CA THR A 54 5.35 -30.59 -11.40
C THR A 54 4.47 -31.08 -10.25
N ARG A 55 3.51 -30.25 -9.81
CA ARG A 55 2.52 -30.62 -8.79
C ARG A 55 1.74 -31.86 -9.21
N GLY A 56 1.22 -31.89 -10.44
CA GLY A 56 0.49 -33.04 -10.98
C GLY A 56 1.35 -34.31 -11.08
N GLU A 57 2.57 -34.20 -11.59
CA GLU A 57 3.50 -35.33 -11.74
C GLU A 57 3.92 -35.92 -10.40
N PHE A 58 4.32 -35.10 -9.43
CA PHE A 58 4.68 -35.57 -8.10
C PHE A 58 3.49 -36.19 -7.39
N HIS A 59 2.30 -35.60 -7.52
CA HIS A 59 1.08 -36.15 -6.94
C HIS A 59 0.76 -37.53 -7.52
N ALA A 60 0.83 -37.71 -8.85
CA ALA A 60 0.59 -38.98 -9.50
C ALA A 60 1.64 -40.04 -9.11
N ARG A 61 2.93 -39.66 -9.09
CA ARG A 61 4.04 -40.53 -8.72
C ARG A 61 3.90 -41.04 -7.28
N LEU A 62 3.67 -40.15 -6.32
CA LEU A 62 3.58 -40.50 -4.90
C LEU A 62 2.31 -41.31 -4.61
N LYS A 63 1.20 -41.03 -5.30
CA LYS A 63 -0.01 -41.86 -5.25
C LYS A 63 0.25 -43.28 -5.76
N GLY A 64 1.01 -43.42 -6.84
CA GLY A 64 1.44 -44.73 -7.37
C GLY A 64 2.34 -45.53 -6.43
N LEU A 65 2.98 -44.86 -5.45
CA LEU A 65 3.78 -45.47 -4.38
C LEU A 65 2.97 -45.75 -3.10
N ASN A 66 1.63 -45.59 -3.15
CA ASN A 66 0.73 -45.71 -2.00
C ASN A 66 1.09 -44.79 -0.82
N ALA A 67 1.66 -43.60 -1.10
CA ALA A 67 1.88 -42.58 -0.06
C ALA A 67 0.53 -42.04 0.45
N SER A 68 0.47 -41.65 1.72
CA SER A 68 -0.72 -41.00 2.30
C SER A 68 -0.95 -39.63 1.67
N GLU A 69 -2.21 -39.17 1.60
CA GLU A 69 -2.54 -37.83 1.08
C GLU A 69 -1.78 -36.70 1.81
N GLN A 70 -1.55 -36.87 3.12
CA GLN A 70 -0.72 -35.95 3.91
C GLN A 70 0.74 -35.97 3.47
N SER A 71 1.33 -37.15 3.24
CA SER A 71 2.69 -37.30 2.72
C SER A 71 2.82 -36.71 1.31
N ILE A 72 1.80 -36.89 0.45
CA ILE A 72 1.78 -36.34 -0.90
C ILE A 72 1.78 -34.80 -0.82
N SER A 73 0.83 -34.22 -0.08
CA SER A 73 0.70 -32.77 0.08
C SER A 73 1.97 -32.13 0.64
N ALA A 74 2.54 -32.71 1.70
CA ALA A 74 3.76 -32.21 2.34
C ALA A 74 4.99 -32.27 1.41
N SER A 75 5.13 -33.37 0.66
CA SER A 75 6.25 -33.57 -0.28
C SER A 75 6.14 -32.65 -1.49
N VAL A 76 4.93 -32.45 -2.01
CA VAL A 76 4.66 -31.49 -3.08
C VAL A 76 4.97 -30.07 -2.61
N ALA A 77 4.51 -29.68 -1.42
CA ALA A 77 4.71 -28.31 -0.91
C ALA A 77 6.20 -27.94 -0.79
N ILE A 78 7.05 -28.83 -0.26
CA ILE A 78 8.49 -28.55 -0.14
C ILE A 78 9.18 -28.48 -1.50
N GLU A 79 8.83 -29.34 -2.46
CA GLU A 79 9.45 -29.30 -3.79
C GLU A 79 9.05 -28.03 -4.57
N LEU A 80 7.78 -27.62 -4.51
CA LEU A 80 7.34 -26.35 -5.09
C LEU A 80 8.00 -25.15 -4.38
N ALA A 81 8.22 -25.23 -3.07
CA ALA A 81 8.90 -24.20 -2.31
C ALA A 81 10.39 -24.09 -2.71
N LYS A 82 11.09 -25.22 -2.91
CA LYS A 82 12.47 -25.26 -3.43
C LYS A 82 12.60 -24.64 -4.81
N LEU A 83 11.70 -24.96 -5.73
CA LEU A 83 11.69 -24.36 -7.08
C LEU A 83 11.49 -22.83 -7.02
N THR A 84 10.58 -22.38 -6.16
CA THR A 84 10.33 -20.95 -5.95
C THR A 84 11.53 -20.25 -5.30
N GLU A 85 12.16 -20.87 -4.29
CA GLU A 85 13.38 -20.35 -3.66
C GLU A 85 14.53 -20.24 -4.67
N GLY A 86 14.72 -21.26 -5.51
CA GLY A 86 15.73 -21.27 -6.56
C GLY A 86 15.55 -20.12 -7.54
N TYR A 87 14.32 -19.87 -7.98
CA TYR A 87 14.00 -18.74 -8.85
C TYR A 87 14.33 -17.37 -8.21
N TYR A 88 13.91 -17.13 -6.97
CA TYR A 88 14.21 -15.85 -6.31
C TYR A 88 15.71 -15.68 -6.05
N ALA A 89 16.42 -16.76 -5.71
CA ALA A 89 17.88 -16.72 -5.55
C ALA A 89 18.62 -16.48 -6.88
N GLU A 90 18.12 -17.01 -7.99
CA GLU A 90 18.64 -16.73 -9.33
C GLU A 90 18.37 -15.27 -9.73
N LYS A 91 17.14 -14.79 -9.54
CA LYS A 91 16.75 -13.40 -9.79
C LYS A 91 17.67 -12.43 -9.04
N ASP A 92 17.82 -12.66 -7.75
CA ASP A 92 18.65 -11.82 -6.89
C ASP A 92 20.15 -11.88 -7.26
N ARG A 93 20.67 -13.05 -7.64
CA ARG A 93 22.05 -13.15 -8.17
C ARG A 93 22.22 -12.34 -9.45
N ALA A 94 21.31 -12.52 -10.41
CA ALA A 94 21.34 -11.80 -11.68
C ALA A 94 21.14 -10.28 -11.47
N ALA A 95 20.32 -9.87 -10.49
CA ALA A 95 20.18 -8.49 -10.10
C ALA A 95 21.49 -7.91 -9.56
N ARG A 96 22.22 -8.63 -8.71
CA ARG A 96 23.54 -8.16 -8.22
C ARG A 96 24.59 -8.07 -9.32
N GLU A 97 24.62 -9.05 -10.22
CA GLU A 97 25.49 -9.00 -11.40
C GLU A 97 25.15 -7.79 -12.27
N LEU A 98 23.86 -7.53 -12.50
CA LEU A 98 23.39 -6.37 -13.24
C LEU A 98 23.78 -5.06 -12.54
N ASP A 99 23.55 -4.92 -11.24
CA ASP A 99 23.90 -3.71 -10.46
C ASP A 99 25.39 -3.33 -10.60
N GLY A 100 26.28 -4.33 -10.68
CA GLY A 100 27.71 -4.12 -10.91
C GLY A 100 28.05 -3.56 -12.31
N THR A 101 27.12 -3.66 -13.27
CA THR A 101 27.29 -3.20 -14.66
C THR A 101 26.48 -1.96 -15.01
N LEU A 102 25.45 -1.64 -14.22
CA LEU A 102 24.60 -0.48 -14.46
C LEU A 102 25.37 0.82 -14.21
N ALA A 103 25.05 1.85 -15.02
CA ALA A 103 25.55 3.19 -14.77
C ALA A 103 25.16 3.67 -13.37
N ARG A 104 26.03 4.47 -12.76
CA ARG A 104 25.80 5.10 -11.46
C ARG A 104 25.76 6.61 -11.67
N PRO A 105 24.57 7.17 -11.94
CA PRO A 105 24.36 8.61 -11.93
C PRO A 105 24.99 9.24 -10.69
N GLN A 106 25.67 10.36 -10.91
CA GLN A 106 26.18 11.20 -9.83
C GLN A 106 25.05 11.54 -8.86
N SER A 107 25.32 11.54 -7.55
CA SER A 107 24.31 11.93 -6.57
C SER A 107 24.04 13.44 -6.61
N TRP A 108 22.86 13.86 -6.16
CA TRP A 108 22.52 15.27 -6.06
C TRP A 108 23.48 16.04 -5.14
N LEU A 109 23.85 15.42 -4.01
CA LEU A 109 24.80 15.99 -3.07
C LEU A 109 26.18 16.21 -3.70
N ASP A 110 26.71 15.22 -4.42
CA ASP A 110 28.01 15.34 -5.09
C ASP A 110 27.99 16.43 -6.17
N PHE A 111 26.90 16.52 -6.94
CA PHE A 111 26.72 17.58 -7.93
C PHE A 111 26.67 18.97 -7.28
N LEU A 112 25.98 19.13 -6.16
CA LEU A 112 25.92 20.39 -5.42
C LEU A 112 27.28 20.78 -4.83
N GLN A 113 28.03 19.80 -4.31
CA GLN A 113 29.40 20.03 -3.83
C GLN A 113 30.33 20.48 -4.96
N GLU A 114 30.24 19.87 -6.16
CA GLU A 114 30.96 20.34 -7.35
C GLU A 114 30.54 21.77 -7.73
N SER A 115 29.24 22.04 -7.75
CA SER A 115 28.68 23.36 -8.06
C SER A 115 29.13 24.44 -7.06
N LYS A 116 29.33 24.07 -5.79
CA LYS A 116 29.84 24.96 -4.75
C LYS A 116 31.30 25.34 -4.98
N LEU A 117 32.11 24.44 -5.55
CA LEU A 117 33.51 24.76 -5.91
C LEU A 117 33.57 25.80 -7.04
N GLU A 118 32.61 25.76 -7.96
CA GLU A 118 32.50 26.73 -9.06
C GLU A 118 31.92 28.08 -8.59
N GLN A 119 31.04 28.05 -7.58
CA GLN A 119 30.32 29.23 -7.06
C GLN A 119 30.40 29.27 -5.52
N PRO A 120 31.58 29.59 -4.94
CA PRO A 120 31.84 29.43 -3.51
C PRO A 120 31.05 30.40 -2.62
N ASP A 121 30.55 31.51 -3.15
CA ASP A 121 29.82 32.52 -2.39
C ASP A 121 28.29 32.44 -2.60
N ASP A 122 27.77 31.41 -3.28
CA ASP A 122 26.33 31.25 -3.51
C ASP A 122 25.64 30.61 -2.28
N PRO A 123 24.77 31.34 -1.55
CA PRO A 123 24.09 30.83 -0.36
C PRO A 123 22.95 29.85 -0.67
N ILE A 124 22.47 29.80 -1.93
CA ILE A 124 21.41 28.89 -2.35
C ILE A 124 21.97 27.47 -2.44
N ILE A 125 23.20 27.33 -2.94
CA ILE A 125 23.90 26.05 -3.01
C ILE A 125 24.14 25.51 -1.59
N ASP A 126 24.54 26.36 -0.64
CA ASP A 126 24.73 25.96 0.77
C ASP A 126 23.43 25.43 1.39
N SER A 127 22.30 26.12 1.16
CA SER A 127 21.00 25.67 1.65
C SER A 127 20.57 24.34 1.03
N LEU A 128 20.85 24.12 -0.25
CA LEU A 128 20.52 22.87 -0.94
C LEU A 128 21.41 21.70 -0.47
N ILE A 129 22.68 21.96 -0.16
CA ILE A 129 23.58 20.96 0.42
C ILE A 129 23.06 20.53 1.80
N GLU A 130 22.71 21.49 2.67
CA GLU A 130 22.16 21.18 3.99
C GLU A 130 20.84 20.39 3.90
N GLU A 131 20.00 20.68 2.91
CA GLU A 131 18.78 19.92 2.62
C GLU A 131 19.10 18.49 2.17
N ALA A 132 20.03 18.32 1.23
CA ALA A 132 20.47 17.03 0.72
C ALA A 132 21.16 16.17 1.79
N GLU A 133 21.88 16.77 2.75
CA GLU A 133 22.48 16.04 3.87
C GLU A 133 21.45 15.53 4.89
N LYS A 134 20.32 16.24 5.07
CA LYS A 134 19.24 15.84 5.99
C LYS A 134 18.38 14.70 5.43
N ALA A 135 18.32 14.58 4.11
CA ALA A 135 17.67 13.49 3.41
C ALA A 135 18.60 12.97 2.31
N PRO A 136 19.67 12.25 2.70
CA PRO A 136 20.58 11.70 1.71
C PRO A 136 19.77 10.81 0.79
N ASP A 137 19.88 11.04 -0.53
CA ASP A 137 19.46 10.06 -1.51
C ASP A 137 20.08 8.74 -1.05
N SER A 138 19.25 7.75 -0.73
CA SER A 138 19.73 6.41 -0.42
C SER A 138 20.51 5.97 -1.65
N GLY A 139 21.83 6.13 -1.59
CA GLY A 139 22.68 6.08 -2.76
C GLY A 139 22.46 4.77 -3.50
N LEU A 140 22.74 4.78 -4.81
CA LEU A 140 22.69 3.60 -5.69
C LEU A 140 23.68 2.48 -5.29
N GLU A 141 24.27 2.57 -4.10
CA GLU A 141 25.28 1.67 -3.55
C GLU A 141 24.70 0.70 -2.51
N GLY A 142 23.43 0.87 -2.11
CA GLY A 142 22.81 0.06 -1.05
C GLY A 142 22.59 -1.40 -1.44
N PHE A 143 22.08 -1.66 -2.64
CA PHE A 143 21.68 -3.00 -3.07
C PHE A 143 22.81 -4.03 -3.06
N SER A 144 23.99 -3.70 -3.59
CA SER A 144 25.16 -4.59 -3.57
C SER A 144 25.70 -4.88 -2.16
N GLN A 145 25.44 -4.00 -1.18
CA GLN A 145 25.85 -4.20 0.22
C GLN A 145 24.83 -5.01 1.02
N GLN A 146 23.61 -5.20 0.50
CA GLN A 146 22.60 -6.04 1.14
C GLN A 146 23.00 -7.51 1.12
N THR A 147 22.70 -8.21 2.22
CA THR A 147 22.97 -9.64 2.35
C THR A 147 22.11 -10.43 1.36
N SER A 148 22.73 -11.38 0.65
CA SER A 148 22.01 -12.30 -0.24
C SER A 148 20.88 -13.04 0.49
N PRO A 149 19.74 -13.30 -0.18
CA PRO A 149 18.69 -14.17 0.34
C PRO A 149 19.27 -15.53 0.70
N ASN A 150 18.83 -16.06 1.84
CA ASN A 150 19.27 -17.38 2.28
C ASN A 150 18.60 -18.47 1.43
N ILE A 151 19.39 -19.46 1.03
CA ILE A 151 18.89 -20.72 0.48
C ILE A 151 18.73 -21.69 1.66
N VAL A 152 17.49 -21.89 2.11
CA VAL A 152 17.19 -22.61 3.36
C VAL A 152 16.51 -23.96 3.12
N LEU A 153 15.96 -24.20 1.92
CA LEU A 153 15.21 -25.41 1.58
C LEU A 153 16.07 -26.48 0.88
N ALA A 154 17.19 -26.11 0.27
CA ALA A 154 18.00 -27.03 -0.54
C ALA A 154 18.46 -28.30 0.20
N ASP A 155 18.70 -28.21 1.51
CA ASP A 155 19.14 -29.34 2.34
C ASP A 155 18.03 -29.95 3.21
N LEU A 156 16.77 -29.55 3.00
CA LEU A 156 15.61 -30.13 3.68
C LEU A 156 15.04 -31.31 2.88
N GLN A 157 14.82 -32.42 3.61
CA GLN A 157 14.19 -33.62 3.08
C GLN A 157 12.92 -33.93 3.86
N ALA A 158 11.83 -34.19 3.13
CA ALA A 158 10.57 -34.66 3.71
C ALA A 158 10.65 -36.17 3.97
N ARG A 159 10.27 -36.59 5.17
CA ARG A 159 10.13 -38.00 5.55
C ARG A 159 8.94 -38.17 6.48
N GLU A 160 8.37 -39.36 6.51
CA GLU A 160 7.34 -39.69 7.49
C GLU A 160 8.00 -40.03 8.85
N GLY A 161 7.57 -39.35 9.90
CA GLY A 161 7.99 -39.61 11.27
C GLY A 161 7.40 -40.90 11.83
N LYS A 162 7.90 -41.33 12.99
CA LYS A 162 7.42 -42.56 13.66
C LYS A 162 5.96 -42.49 14.10
N ASP A 163 5.43 -41.29 14.25
CA ASP A 163 4.05 -40.99 14.63
C ASP A 163 3.15 -40.65 13.44
N GLY A 164 3.60 -40.89 12.21
CA GLY A 164 2.86 -40.61 10.98
C GLY A 164 2.82 -39.12 10.59
N VAL A 165 3.45 -38.25 11.38
CA VAL A 165 3.59 -36.82 11.09
C VAL A 165 4.75 -36.61 10.13
N MET A 166 4.56 -35.77 9.11
CA MET A 166 5.63 -35.47 8.15
C MET A 166 6.70 -34.61 8.82
N GLU A 167 7.96 -34.98 8.64
CA GLU A 167 9.11 -34.27 9.18
C GLU A 167 9.99 -33.75 8.03
N TYR A 168 10.31 -32.46 8.07
CA TYR A 168 11.34 -31.86 7.25
C TYR A 168 12.65 -31.85 8.02
N THR A 169 13.63 -32.59 7.50
CA THR A 169 14.87 -32.88 8.20
C THR A 169 16.08 -32.33 7.47
N ARG A 170 17.05 -31.86 8.26
CA ARG A 170 18.37 -31.44 7.81
C ARG A 170 19.40 -32.38 8.42
N GLY A 171 19.90 -33.30 7.61
CA GLY A 171 20.72 -34.42 8.09
C GLY A 171 19.95 -35.28 9.08
N LEU A 172 20.42 -35.35 10.34
CA LEU A 172 19.80 -36.13 11.41
C LEU A 172 18.80 -35.33 12.25
N THR A 173 18.66 -34.03 12.01
CA THR A 173 17.88 -33.12 12.85
C THR A 173 16.55 -32.78 12.20
N VAL A 174 15.46 -32.81 12.98
CA VAL A 174 14.14 -32.36 12.53
C VAL A 174 14.06 -30.84 12.69
N ALA A 175 13.90 -30.13 11.58
CA ALA A 175 13.78 -28.67 11.56
C ALA A 175 12.32 -28.24 11.70
N VAL A 176 11.44 -28.85 10.90
CA VAL A 176 10.01 -28.51 10.84
C VAL A 176 9.20 -29.80 10.82
N ARG A 177 8.09 -29.83 11.57
CA ARG A 177 7.10 -30.91 11.54
C ARG A 177 5.83 -30.40 10.90
N ASP A 178 5.27 -31.19 10.00
CA ASP A 178 4.03 -30.89 9.32
C ASP A 178 2.91 -31.77 9.84
N VAL A 179 2.02 -31.16 10.64
CA VAL A 179 0.89 -31.80 11.31
C VAL A 179 -0.37 -31.79 10.43
N GLY A 180 -0.28 -31.24 9.22
CA GLY A 180 -1.40 -31.13 8.29
C GLY A 180 -1.98 -29.71 8.26
N ASP A 181 -2.55 -29.27 9.37
CA ASP A 181 -3.18 -27.95 9.52
C ASP A 181 -2.19 -26.84 9.94
N ARG A 182 -1.02 -27.22 10.44
CA ARG A 182 0.06 -26.29 10.84
C ARG A 182 1.45 -26.89 10.64
N LEU A 183 2.44 -26.01 10.60
CA LEU A 183 3.86 -26.36 10.61
C LEU A 183 4.47 -25.98 11.95
N ASP A 184 4.99 -26.97 12.67
CA ASP A 184 5.65 -26.78 13.96
C ASP A 184 7.17 -26.69 13.76
N VAL A 185 7.75 -25.53 14.09
CA VAL A 185 9.20 -25.31 14.03
C VAL A 185 9.83 -25.75 15.35
N ARG A 186 10.86 -26.61 15.31
CA ARG A 186 11.48 -27.20 16.51
C ARG A 186 12.34 -26.22 17.30
N LYS A 187 12.95 -25.24 16.62
CA LYS A 187 13.88 -24.26 17.19
C LYS A 187 13.57 -22.87 16.64
N THR A 188 13.85 -21.86 17.45
CA THR A 188 13.74 -20.44 17.06
C THR A 188 14.93 -20.00 16.17
N ASP A 189 15.45 -20.90 15.35
CA ASP A 189 16.54 -20.62 14.43
C ASP A 189 15.97 -19.97 13.16
N ASP A 190 16.48 -18.80 12.77
CA ASP A 190 15.97 -18.04 11.62
C ASP A 190 15.84 -18.88 10.35
N ARG A 191 16.81 -19.76 10.13
CA ARG A 191 16.87 -20.64 8.97
C ARG A 191 15.69 -21.61 8.92
N ASP A 192 15.28 -22.14 10.07
CA ASP A 192 14.19 -23.11 10.17
C ASP A 192 12.83 -22.40 10.14
N ILE A 193 12.75 -21.20 10.73
CA ILE A 193 11.60 -20.31 10.62
C ILE A 193 11.36 -19.91 9.15
N GLU A 194 12.41 -19.47 8.46
CA GLU A 194 12.34 -19.07 7.05
C GLU A 194 11.92 -20.25 6.16
N ALA A 195 12.46 -21.44 6.41
CA ALA A 195 12.07 -22.65 5.71
C ALA A 195 10.60 -23.00 5.93
N ALA A 196 10.13 -22.95 7.19
CA ALA A 196 8.74 -23.21 7.52
C ALA A 196 7.79 -22.21 6.84
N LEU A 197 8.15 -20.92 6.81
CA LEU A 197 7.36 -19.89 6.13
C LEU A 197 7.27 -20.12 4.62
N LYS A 198 8.40 -20.47 3.96
CA LYS A 198 8.42 -20.77 2.52
C LYS A 198 7.58 -22.01 2.18
N ILE A 199 7.58 -23.04 3.03
CA ILE A 199 6.74 -24.24 2.86
C ILE A 199 5.26 -23.90 3.13
N ALA A 200 4.98 -23.15 4.20
CA ALA A 200 3.64 -22.67 4.56
C ALA A 200 3.00 -21.91 3.40
N ALA A 201 3.78 -21.06 2.71
CA ALA A 201 3.29 -20.29 1.58
C ALA A 201 2.87 -21.12 0.36
N LYS A 202 3.27 -22.39 0.27
CA LYS A 202 2.82 -23.33 -0.77
C LYS A 202 1.68 -24.24 -0.32
N LYS A 203 1.56 -24.42 0.99
CA LYS A 203 0.60 -25.34 1.59
C LYS A 203 -0.71 -24.65 1.97
N PHE A 204 -0.62 -23.43 2.49
CA PHE A 204 -1.76 -22.67 3.00
C PHE A 204 -2.14 -21.53 2.04
N ASP A 205 -3.35 -21.02 2.25
CA ASP A 205 -3.89 -19.88 1.53
C ASP A 205 -3.18 -18.60 2.00
N VAL A 206 -2.18 -18.18 1.23
CA VAL A 206 -1.37 -16.99 1.54
C VAL A 206 -2.19 -15.72 1.44
N ASP A 207 -3.25 -15.68 0.62
CA ASP A 207 -4.06 -14.47 0.44
C ASP A 207 -4.82 -14.10 1.72
N LYS A 208 -5.14 -15.11 2.54
CA LYS A 208 -5.71 -14.91 3.90
C LYS A 208 -4.68 -14.48 4.94
N GLY A 209 -3.39 -14.53 4.63
CA GLY A 209 -2.30 -14.31 5.57
C GLY A 209 -1.95 -15.54 6.40
N LEU A 210 -0.69 -15.62 6.82
CA LEU A 210 -0.21 -16.67 7.72
C LEU A 210 -0.50 -16.29 9.18
N LEU A 211 -0.98 -17.24 9.97
CA LEU A 211 -1.16 -17.08 11.41
C LEU A 211 0.02 -17.67 12.17
N LEU A 212 0.77 -16.83 12.87
CA LEU A 212 1.90 -17.24 13.70
C LEU A 212 1.41 -17.61 15.10
N THR A 213 1.70 -18.85 15.51
CA THR A 213 1.41 -19.38 16.85
C THR A 213 2.71 -19.72 17.57
N GLY A 214 2.72 -19.63 18.91
CA GLY A 214 3.93 -19.83 19.72
C GLY A 214 4.14 -18.72 20.75
N ASP A 215 5.34 -18.65 21.30
CA ASP A 215 5.74 -17.57 22.21
C ASP A 215 5.99 -16.24 21.46
N THR A 216 6.04 -15.14 22.21
CA THR A 216 6.22 -13.80 21.62
C THR A 216 7.54 -13.69 20.86
N ALA A 217 8.62 -14.31 21.35
CA ALA A 217 9.93 -14.27 20.72
C ALA A 217 9.91 -14.91 19.32
N PHE A 218 9.30 -16.09 19.20
CA PHE A 218 9.10 -16.77 17.93
C PHE A 218 8.22 -15.95 16.98
N LYS A 219 7.07 -15.44 17.45
CA LYS A 219 6.16 -14.65 16.59
C LYS A 219 6.83 -13.39 16.06
N VAL A 220 7.53 -12.65 16.91
CA VAL A 220 8.26 -11.43 16.50
C VAL A 220 9.31 -11.77 15.45
N ARG A 221 10.10 -12.84 15.66
CA ARG A 221 11.14 -13.21 14.71
C ARG A 221 10.59 -13.74 13.39
N ALA A 222 9.57 -14.60 13.45
CA ALA A 222 8.89 -15.12 12.27
C ALA A 222 8.16 -14.02 11.48
N ALA A 223 7.60 -13.02 12.15
CA ALA A 223 6.99 -11.88 11.50
C ALA A 223 8.01 -10.99 10.79
N GLU A 224 9.16 -10.72 11.41
CA GLU A 224 10.26 -9.99 10.75
C GLU A 224 10.75 -10.72 9.50
N ILE A 225 10.96 -12.03 9.58
CA ILE A 225 11.37 -12.85 8.43
C ILE A 225 10.27 -12.90 7.37
N GLY A 226 9.02 -13.12 7.76
CA GLY A 226 7.90 -13.15 6.83
C GLY A 226 7.63 -11.80 6.16
N GLY A 227 7.90 -10.70 6.85
CA GLY A 227 7.90 -9.35 6.27
C GLY A 227 8.95 -9.17 5.19
N LYS A 228 10.17 -9.69 5.41
CA LYS A 228 11.23 -9.70 4.37
C LYS A 228 10.85 -10.55 3.15
N LEU A 229 10.10 -11.63 3.37
CA LEU A 229 9.59 -12.51 2.31
C LEU A 229 8.33 -11.96 1.62
N GLY A 230 7.74 -10.87 2.13
CA GLY A 230 6.52 -10.27 1.61
C GLY A 230 5.25 -11.07 1.93
N TYR A 231 5.27 -12.00 2.89
CA TYR A 231 4.10 -12.80 3.23
C TYR A 231 3.16 -12.02 4.16
N PRO A 232 1.85 -11.92 3.83
CA PRO A 232 0.87 -11.29 4.71
C PRO A 232 0.68 -12.10 5.99
N MET A 233 0.36 -11.41 7.09
CA MET A 233 0.20 -11.98 8.43
C MET A 233 -1.19 -11.69 8.99
N GLN A 234 -1.78 -12.65 9.70
CA GLN A 234 -3.06 -12.47 10.41
C GLN A 234 -2.91 -11.93 11.84
N ASN A 235 -1.69 -11.96 12.40
CA ASN A 235 -1.41 -11.53 13.76
C ASN A 235 -1.73 -10.04 13.97
N THR A 236 -2.50 -9.72 15.01
CA THR A 236 -2.89 -8.34 15.37
C THR A 236 -2.02 -7.74 16.48
N GLU A 237 -1.07 -8.51 17.00
CA GLU A 237 -0.21 -8.09 18.12
C GLU A 237 0.73 -6.95 17.68
N PRO A 238 0.81 -5.81 18.42
CA PRO A 238 1.57 -4.64 17.98
C PRO A 238 3.07 -4.90 17.75
N GLU A 239 3.69 -5.73 18.60
CA GLU A 239 5.11 -6.08 18.49
C GLU A 239 5.40 -6.90 17.24
N VAL A 240 4.48 -7.81 16.89
CA VAL A 240 4.55 -8.69 15.71
C VAL A 240 4.33 -7.88 14.43
N LEU A 241 3.34 -6.99 14.41
CA LEU A 241 3.09 -6.07 13.30
C LEU A 241 4.27 -5.13 13.06
N ARG A 242 4.86 -4.57 14.12
CA ARG A 242 6.05 -3.72 14.01
C ARG A 242 7.24 -4.49 13.44
N ALA A 243 7.45 -5.72 13.89
CA ALA A 243 8.50 -6.59 13.38
C ALA A 243 8.30 -6.92 11.90
N TRP A 244 7.07 -7.23 11.49
CA TRP A 244 6.73 -7.46 10.09
C TRP A 244 6.97 -6.24 9.21
N MET A 245 6.52 -5.04 9.65
CA MET A 245 6.77 -3.79 8.92
C MET A 245 8.26 -3.50 8.78
N LYS A 246 9.04 -3.74 9.84
CA LYS A 246 10.51 -3.62 9.80
C LYS A 246 11.12 -4.59 8.78
N GLY A 247 10.65 -5.83 8.72
CA GLY A 247 11.08 -6.81 7.73
C GLY A 247 10.80 -6.35 6.30
N LYS A 248 9.59 -5.82 6.06
CA LYS A 248 9.16 -5.31 4.74
C LYS A 248 9.98 -4.11 4.27
N GLN A 249 10.46 -3.27 5.18
CA GLN A 249 11.31 -2.12 4.82
C GLN A 249 12.71 -2.52 4.33
N VAL A 250 13.18 -3.73 4.70
CA VAL A 250 14.51 -4.23 4.33
C VAL A 250 14.52 -4.89 2.94
N SER A 251 13.36 -5.29 2.40
CA SER A 251 13.26 -5.87 1.06
C SER A 251 13.25 -4.77 -0.02
N GLN A 252 14.36 -4.05 -0.18
CA GLN A 252 14.54 -3.15 -1.30
C GLN A 252 15.36 -3.88 -2.37
N GLY A 253 14.72 -4.11 -3.53
CA GLY A 253 15.38 -4.66 -4.73
C GLY A 253 16.36 -3.65 -5.33
N LEU A 254 16.63 -3.76 -6.64
CA LEU A 254 17.52 -2.82 -7.34
C LEU A 254 17.08 -1.37 -7.15
N ASP A 255 18.01 -0.53 -6.69
CA ASP A 255 17.77 0.90 -6.50
C ASP A 255 17.74 1.61 -7.87
N ARG A 256 16.60 2.22 -8.18
CA ARG A 256 16.42 3.06 -9.38
C ARG A 256 17.08 4.41 -9.19
N GLY A 257 17.66 4.95 -10.27
CA GLY A 257 18.10 6.33 -10.30
C GLY A 257 16.87 7.25 -10.25
N ARG A 258 16.83 8.15 -9.27
CA ARG A 258 15.72 9.08 -9.04
C ARG A 258 16.13 10.51 -9.37
N ILE A 259 15.13 11.32 -9.71
CA ILE A 259 15.26 12.77 -9.74
C ILE A 259 15.18 13.23 -8.28
N PRO A 260 16.15 14.00 -7.77
CA PRO A 260 16.08 14.56 -6.42
C PRO A 260 14.84 15.46 -6.31
N SER A 261 14.12 15.35 -5.20
CA SER A 261 12.97 16.21 -4.94
C SER A 261 13.48 17.56 -4.43
N VAL A 262 13.43 18.59 -5.28
CA VAL A 262 13.77 19.98 -4.92
C VAL A 262 12.51 20.83 -4.72
N ASP A 263 11.36 20.19 -4.51
CA ASP A 263 10.05 20.85 -4.36
C ASP A 263 10.01 21.85 -3.19
N ALA A 264 10.97 21.76 -2.25
CA ALA A 264 11.13 22.74 -1.20
C ALA A 264 11.50 24.12 -1.76
N GLY A 265 10.65 25.11 -1.52
CA GLY A 265 10.86 26.51 -1.90
C GLY A 265 10.47 26.85 -3.34
N ILE A 266 10.35 25.89 -4.26
CA ILE A 266 9.86 26.12 -5.64
C ILE A 266 8.35 26.44 -5.65
N THR A 267 7.57 25.87 -4.72
CA THR A 267 6.11 26.12 -4.62
C THR A 267 5.72 27.39 -3.85
N GLY A 268 6.69 28.13 -3.30
CA GLY A 268 6.44 29.34 -2.49
C GLY A 268 6.06 29.06 -1.03
N ASP A 269 6.09 27.81 -0.57
CA ASP A 269 5.84 27.46 0.83
C ASP A 269 7.09 27.69 1.72
N PRO A 270 6.94 28.21 2.95
CA PRO A 270 8.05 28.40 3.87
C PRO A 270 8.72 27.07 4.26
N ALA A 271 10.05 27.10 4.39
CA ALA A 271 10.94 25.98 4.72
C ALA A 271 10.55 25.18 5.98
N THR A 272 9.65 25.68 6.82
CA THR A 272 9.13 24.97 8.01
C THR A 272 8.16 23.82 7.69
N ASN A 273 7.73 23.64 6.45
CA ASN A 273 6.84 22.54 6.04
C ASN A 273 7.60 21.32 5.46
N LEU A 274 8.92 21.24 5.64
CA LEU A 274 9.78 20.12 5.25
C LEU A 274 9.43 18.83 6.04
N THR A 275 8.40 18.12 5.60
CA THR A 275 8.20 16.72 5.97
C THR A 275 8.48 15.88 4.74
N ILE A 276 9.74 15.50 4.57
CA ILE A 276 10.22 14.63 3.49
C ILE A 276 9.65 13.24 3.73
N ALA A 277 9.05 12.63 2.71
CA ALA A 277 8.56 11.27 2.78
C ALA A 277 9.75 10.30 2.98
N PRO A 278 9.65 9.29 3.87
CA PRO A 278 10.68 8.27 4.00
C PRO A 278 10.94 7.54 2.66
N VAL A 279 12.20 7.17 2.42
CA VAL A 279 12.65 6.43 1.23
C VAL A 279 11.70 5.27 0.89
N GLY A 280 11.23 5.21 -0.36
CA GLY A 280 10.28 4.20 -0.85
C GLY A 280 8.79 4.59 -0.70
N LYS A 281 8.51 5.81 -0.25
CA LYS A 281 7.15 6.38 -0.21
C LYS A 281 7.07 7.64 -1.07
N THR A 282 6.00 7.73 -1.85
CA THR A 282 5.61 8.88 -2.64
C THR A 282 4.75 9.83 -1.79
N LEU A 283 4.92 11.12 -2.00
CA LEU A 283 4.12 12.14 -1.33
C LEU A 283 2.96 12.57 -2.23
N LEU A 284 1.74 12.43 -1.73
CA LEU A 284 0.50 12.80 -2.42
C LEU A 284 -0.14 14.00 -1.72
N ARG A 285 -0.78 14.89 -2.49
CA ARG A 285 -1.70 15.91 -1.99
C ARG A 285 -3.03 15.25 -1.65
N ALA A 286 -3.60 15.62 -0.51
CA ALA A 286 -4.89 15.15 -0.06
C ALA A 286 -5.77 16.33 0.29
N ASP A 287 -7.05 16.26 -0.09
CA ASP A 287 -8.01 17.28 0.32
C ASP A 287 -8.32 17.15 1.82
N GLN A 288 -8.83 18.23 2.42
CA GLN A 288 -9.11 18.27 3.85
C GLN A 288 -10.03 17.14 4.33
N ARG A 289 -11.01 16.71 3.52
CA ARG A 289 -11.94 15.64 3.90
C ARG A 289 -11.24 14.28 3.89
N THR A 290 -10.36 14.04 2.92
CA THR A 290 -9.49 12.85 2.93
C THR A 290 -8.59 12.85 4.16
N MET A 291 -8.01 13.99 4.53
CA MET A 291 -7.20 14.11 5.75
C MET A 291 -8.03 13.83 7.02
N ASP A 292 -9.25 14.37 7.10
CA ASP A 292 -10.16 14.14 8.22
C ASP A 292 -10.58 12.67 8.32
N ALA A 293 -10.86 12.02 7.18
CA ALA A 293 -11.22 10.61 7.10
C ALA A 293 -10.08 9.70 7.56
N LEU A 294 -8.85 9.95 7.09
CA LEU A 294 -7.66 9.20 7.48
C LEU A 294 -7.25 9.44 8.94
N THR A 295 -7.56 10.61 9.50
CA THR A 295 -7.37 10.89 10.92
C THR A 295 -8.33 10.05 11.78
N LYS A 296 -9.58 9.88 11.35
CA LYS A 296 -10.57 9.04 12.05
C LYS A 296 -10.33 7.55 11.85
N ASN A 297 -9.97 7.16 10.62
CA ASN A 297 -9.78 5.78 10.19
C ASN A 297 -8.40 5.64 9.53
N PRO A 298 -7.32 5.42 10.30
CA PRO A 298 -5.98 5.28 9.75
C PRO A 298 -5.88 4.08 8.80
N VAL A 299 -5.31 4.31 7.62
CA VAL A 299 -5.07 3.26 6.62
C VAL A 299 -3.63 2.78 6.77
N ALA A 300 -3.44 1.47 6.95
CA ALA A 300 -2.12 0.87 7.12
C ALA A 300 -1.19 1.25 5.96
N GLY A 301 0.00 1.75 6.28
CA GLY A 301 1.00 2.17 5.30
C GLY A 301 0.76 3.55 4.67
N ILE A 302 -0.27 4.30 5.08
CA ILE A 302 -0.43 5.71 4.71
C ILE A 302 -0.10 6.57 5.93
N ASP A 303 0.83 7.51 5.78
CA ASP A 303 1.17 8.44 6.85
C ASP A 303 0.65 9.84 6.52
N LEU A 304 0.08 10.54 7.50
CA LEU A 304 -0.32 11.94 7.35
C LEU A 304 0.91 12.83 7.50
N LEU A 305 1.16 13.68 6.50
CA LEU A 305 2.29 14.62 6.48
C LEU A 305 1.75 16.05 6.41
N GLY A 306 1.70 16.74 7.55
CA GLY A 306 1.17 18.10 7.60
C GLY A 306 -0.36 18.15 7.43
N LYS A 307 -0.85 19.24 6.79
CA LYS A 307 -2.30 19.54 6.73
C LYS A 307 -2.98 19.09 5.43
N ASP A 308 -2.20 18.83 4.38
CA ASP A 308 -2.68 18.64 3.01
C ASP A 308 -1.89 17.57 2.25
N LYS A 309 -1.01 16.82 2.93
CA LYS A 309 -0.16 15.81 2.28
C LYS A 309 -0.23 14.48 3.02
N ILE A 310 -0.06 13.41 2.26
CA ILE A 310 0.06 12.04 2.76
C ILE A 310 1.27 11.35 2.13
N SER A 311 1.85 10.40 2.84
CA SER A 311 2.91 9.52 2.37
C SER A 311 2.33 8.15 2.04
N MET A 312 2.57 7.65 0.83
CA MET A 312 2.11 6.34 0.35
C MET A 312 3.28 5.52 -0.24
N PRO A 313 3.40 4.21 0.03
CA PRO A 313 4.39 3.34 -0.60
C PRO A 313 4.31 3.40 -2.13
N GLU A 314 5.47 3.47 -2.78
CA GLU A 314 5.57 3.62 -4.25
C GLU A 314 4.85 2.48 -5.00
N GLU A 315 4.96 1.24 -4.51
CA GLU A 315 4.25 0.08 -5.06
C GLU A 315 2.73 0.23 -5.08
N ARG A 316 2.15 0.82 -4.01
CA ARG A 316 0.71 1.03 -3.90
C ARG A 316 0.25 2.15 -4.82
N MET A 317 1.05 3.21 -4.93
CA MET A 317 0.79 4.30 -5.86
C MET A 317 0.82 3.79 -7.32
N LEU A 318 1.79 2.95 -7.68
CA LEU A 318 1.89 2.34 -9.00
C LEU A 318 0.72 1.37 -9.27
N ALA A 319 0.34 0.55 -8.30
CA ALA A 319 -0.82 -0.35 -8.42
C ALA A 319 -2.14 0.42 -8.59
N ALA A 320 -2.34 1.50 -7.82
CA ALA A 320 -3.48 2.38 -7.98
C ALA A 320 -3.50 3.06 -9.35
N ASN A 321 -2.35 3.53 -9.85
CA ASN A 321 -2.25 4.10 -11.20
C ASN A 321 -2.52 3.08 -12.32
N ALA A 322 -2.05 1.84 -12.17
CA ALA A 322 -2.37 0.76 -13.09
C ALA A 322 -3.87 0.45 -13.07
N SER A 323 -4.48 0.41 -11.88
CA SER A 323 -5.92 0.22 -11.72
C SER A 323 -6.71 1.38 -12.34
N ILE A 324 -6.34 2.63 -12.12
CA ILE A 324 -6.97 3.82 -12.75
C ILE A 324 -6.97 3.72 -14.28
N LYS A 325 -5.89 3.20 -14.89
CA LYS A 325 -5.82 3.01 -16.34
C LYS A 325 -6.73 1.89 -16.84
N ASP A 326 -6.94 0.85 -16.04
CA ASP A 326 -7.83 -0.29 -16.37
C ASP A 326 -9.30 -0.03 -16.00
N LEU A 327 -9.56 0.94 -15.13
CA LEU A 327 -10.90 1.39 -14.79
C LEU A 327 -11.52 2.11 -15.99
N GLY A 328 -12.60 1.53 -16.54
CA GLY A 328 -13.38 2.20 -17.57
C GLY A 328 -14.02 3.50 -17.05
N TYR A 329 -14.37 4.41 -17.97
CA TYR A 329 -14.93 5.74 -17.65
C TYR A 329 -16.09 5.70 -16.62
N LYS A 330 -16.98 4.71 -16.73
CA LYS A 330 -18.11 4.53 -15.80
C LYS A 330 -17.66 4.22 -14.37
N ALA A 331 -16.65 3.38 -14.20
CA ALA A 331 -16.11 3.03 -12.88
C ALA A 331 -15.37 4.23 -12.26
N ILE A 332 -14.63 4.99 -13.07
CA ILE A 332 -13.95 6.22 -12.64
C ILE A 332 -14.95 7.27 -12.15
N GLN A 333 -16.09 7.44 -12.82
CA GLN A 333 -17.13 8.38 -12.36
C GLN A 333 -17.71 8.00 -10.99
N GLN A 334 -17.86 6.70 -10.72
CA GLN A 334 -18.41 6.22 -9.46
C GLN A 334 -17.39 6.37 -8.33
N ILE A 335 -16.14 5.97 -8.57
CA ILE A 335 -15.07 6.10 -7.57
C ILE A 335 -14.71 7.56 -7.28
N SER A 336 -14.89 8.48 -8.24
CA SER A 336 -14.67 9.91 -8.03
C SER A 336 -15.64 10.57 -7.05
N ARG A 337 -16.72 9.88 -6.69
CA ARG A 337 -17.70 10.35 -5.70
C ARG A 337 -17.56 9.63 -4.37
N ALA A 338 -16.51 8.83 -4.21
CA ALA A 338 -16.40 7.93 -3.07
C ALA A 338 -16.14 8.68 -1.77
N ASP A 339 -16.90 8.35 -0.73
CA ASP A 339 -16.69 8.88 0.61
C ASP A 339 -15.85 7.91 1.45
N LEU A 340 -14.59 8.26 1.69
CA LEU A 340 -13.66 7.43 2.48
C LEU A 340 -14.07 7.29 3.96
N GLU A 341 -15.03 8.08 4.44
CA GLU A 341 -15.61 7.88 5.78
C GLU A 341 -16.60 6.68 5.81
N GLN A 342 -17.08 6.21 4.66
CA GLN A 342 -18.06 5.13 4.53
C GLN A 342 -17.38 3.82 4.13
N GLN A 343 -17.80 2.69 4.75
CA GLN A 343 -17.19 1.38 4.47
C GLN A 343 -17.33 0.94 3.02
N ASN A 344 -18.43 1.28 2.35
CA ASN A 344 -18.67 1.00 0.93
C ASN A 344 -18.24 2.14 0.01
N GLY A 345 -17.61 3.19 0.54
CA GLY A 345 -17.27 4.39 -0.22
C GLY A 345 -18.48 5.21 -0.66
N GLY A 346 -19.68 4.99 -0.14
CA GLY A 346 -20.88 5.66 -0.64
C GLY A 346 -21.27 5.26 -2.07
N VAL A 347 -20.80 4.11 -2.56
CA VAL A 347 -21.09 3.61 -3.91
C VAL A 347 -22.57 3.22 -4.05
N GLU A 348 -23.20 3.67 -5.13
CA GLU A 348 -24.58 3.31 -5.47
C GLU A 348 -24.73 1.80 -5.75
N PRO A 349 -25.82 1.14 -5.32
CA PRO A 349 -26.02 -0.30 -5.48
C PRO A 349 -25.85 -0.82 -6.92
N GLY A 350 -26.23 -0.02 -7.93
CA GLY A 350 -26.11 -0.36 -9.34
C GLY A 350 -24.68 -0.38 -9.90
N SER A 351 -23.69 0.08 -9.12
CA SER A 351 -22.27 0.14 -9.52
C SER A 351 -21.40 -0.85 -8.76
N VAL A 352 -21.98 -1.60 -7.80
CA VAL A 352 -21.24 -2.52 -6.92
C VAL A 352 -20.60 -3.65 -7.71
N ASP A 353 -21.33 -4.29 -8.62
CA ASP A 353 -20.80 -5.41 -9.40
C ASP A 353 -19.63 -5.00 -10.30
N LEU A 354 -19.73 -3.80 -10.91
CA LEU A 354 -18.66 -3.23 -11.74
C LEU A 354 -17.40 -2.95 -10.92
N LEU A 355 -17.54 -2.37 -9.72
CA LEU A 355 -16.38 -2.04 -8.88
C LEU A 355 -15.81 -3.29 -8.18
N ARG A 356 -16.63 -4.33 -7.95
CA ARG A 356 -16.17 -5.63 -7.46
C ARG A 356 -15.37 -6.39 -8.51
N GLU A 357 -15.83 -6.42 -9.76
CA GLU A 357 -15.10 -7.02 -10.89
C GLU A 357 -13.69 -6.39 -11.05
N LYS A 358 -13.59 -5.10 -10.76
CA LYS A 358 -12.33 -4.34 -10.82
C LYS A 358 -11.50 -4.36 -9.54
N GLY A 359 -11.89 -5.14 -8.53
CA GLY A 359 -11.16 -5.28 -7.26
C GLY A 359 -11.16 -4.03 -6.37
N ILE A 360 -12.02 -3.06 -6.66
CA ILE A 360 -12.19 -1.81 -5.90
C ILE A 360 -13.08 -2.03 -4.68
N LEU A 361 -14.09 -2.90 -4.82
CA LEU A 361 -14.92 -3.39 -3.72
C LEU A 361 -14.67 -4.87 -3.47
N ASP A 362 -14.78 -5.29 -2.22
CA ASP A 362 -14.72 -6.71 -1.83
C ASP A 362 -16.05 -7.43 -2.07
N THR A 363 -16.12 -8.70 -1.67
CA THR A 363 -17.33 -9.53 -1.78
C THR A 363 -18.49 -8.99 -0.95
N ASP A 364 -18.20 -8.26 0.13
CA ASP A 364 -19.18 -7.66 1.02
C ASP A 364 -19.59 -6.23 0.58
N GLY A 365 -19.01 -5.75 -0.54
CA GLY A 365 -19.29 -4.42 -1.09
C GLY A 365 -18.56 -3.29 -0.36
N LYS A 366 -17.52 -3.60 0.41
CA LYS A 366 -16.68 -2.62 1.10
C LYS A 366 -15.49 -2.22 0.26
N LEU A 367 -15.01 -0.98 0.43
CA LEU A 367 -13.79 -0.49 -0.20
C LEU A 367 -12.60 -1.36 0.17
N THR A 368 -11.94 -1.91 -0.83
CA THR A 368 -10.66 -2.59 -0.64
C THR A 368 -9.56 -1.57 -0.40
N GLN A 369 -8.40 -2.03 0.08
CA GLN A 369 -7.21 -1.20 0.18
C GLN A 369 -6.83 -0.56 -1.17
N LEU A 370 -6.93 -1.32 -2.26
CA LEU A 370 -6.71 -0.80 -3.61
C LEU A 370 -7.74 0.27 -3.98
N GLY A 371 -9.01 0.08 -3.61
CA GLY A 371 -10.06 1.06 -3.84
C GLY A 371 -9.79 2.38 -3.12
N THR A 372 -9.37 2.33 -1.85
CA THR A 372 -8.96 3.52 -1.09
C THR A 372 -7.75 4.20 -1.74
N ASP A 373 -6.76 3.44 -2.19
CA ASP A 373 -5.56 3.97 -2.86
C ASP A 373 -5.90 4.65 -4.19
N VAL A 374 -6.79 4.06 -4.98
CA VAL A 374 -7.28 4.64 -6.23
C VAL A 374 -7.94 5.99 -6.00
N VAL A 375 -8.75 6.15 -4.96
CA VAL A 375 -9.37 7.44 -4.60
C VAL A 375 -8.29 8.47 -4.29
N MET A 376 -7.34 8.14 -3.41
CA MET A 376 -6.28 9.08 -2.98
C MET A 376 -5.36 9.50 -4.14
N VAL A 377 -4.92 8.55 -4.97
CA VAL A 377 -4.03 8.83 -6.10
C VAL A 377 -4.74 9.65 -7.19
N ARG A 378 -6.02 9.35 -7.44
CA ARG A 378 -6.82 10.13 -8.39
C ARG A 378 -7.04 11.56 -7.89
N ASP A 379 -7.33 11.74 -6.61
CA ASP A 379 -7.58 13.06 -6.05
C ASP A 379 -6.31 13.92 -5.99
N ASP A 380 -5.14 13.34 -5.68
CA ASP A 380 -3.84 14.01 -5.83
C ASP A 380 -3.66 14.54 -7.27
N ARG A 381 -3.93 13.71 -8.27
CA ARG A 381 -3.83 14.12 -9.68
C ARG A 381 -4.76 15.28 -9.99
N VAL A 382 -6.00 15.26 -9.49
CA VAL A 382 -6.96 16.35 -9.69
C VAL A 382 -6.53 17.65 -9.01
N ILE A 383 -5.97 17.56 -7.79
CA ILE A 383 -5.45 18.71 -7.06
C ILE A 383 -4.29 19.34 -7.85
N ARG A 384 -3.32 18.54 -8.27
CA ARG A 384 -2.17 19.00 -9.06
C ARG A 384 -2.58 19.58 -10.41
N GLU A 385 -3.51 18.94 -11.11
CA GLU A 385 -4.05 19.46 -12.37
C GLU A 385 -4.79 20.79 -12.17
N ARG A 386 -5.54 20.95 -11.07
CA ARG A 386 -6.20 22.22 -10.72
C ARG A 386 -5.19 23.32 -10.41
N GLU A 387 -4.13 23.01 -9.69
CA GLU A 387 -3.04 23.93 -9.36
C GLU A 387 -2.23 24.33 -10.61
N ALA A 388 -2.09 23.45 -11.59
CA ALA A 388 -1.41 23.77 -12.85
C ALA A 388 -2.22 24.70 -13.78
N LEU A 389 -3.53 24.88 -13.56
CA LEU A 389 -4.37 25.78 -14.37
C LEU A 389 -4.20 27.24 -13.96
N GLU A 390 -4.21 28.16 -14.94
CA GLU A 390 -4.21 29.60 -14.70
C GLU A 390 -5.50 30.04 -13.95
N PRO A 391 -5.46 31.07 -13.07
CA PRO A 391 -6.59 31.44 -12.20
C PRO A 391 -7.92 31.69 -12.95
N ALA A 392 -7.86 32.28 -14.15
CA ALA A 392 -9.04 32.52 -14.98
C ALA A 392 -9.65 31.22 -15.58
N GLN A 393 -8.84 30.17 -15.74
CA GLN A 393 -9.26 28.86 -16.23
C GLN A 393 -9.75 27.98 -15.08
N ARG A 394 -9.16 28.10 -13.89
CA ARG A 394 -9.61 27.40 -12.66
C ARG A 394 -11.10 27.64 -12.42
N THR A 395 -11.57 28.88 -12.49
CA THR A 395 -13.01 29.20 -12.28
C THR A 395 -13.92 28.62 -13.35
N LYS A 396 -13.46 28.53 -14.61
CA LYS A 396 -14.26 27.98 -15.72
C LYS A 396 -14.30 26.45 -15.74
N LEU A 397 -13.22 25.80 -15.29
CA LEU A 397 -13.06 24.34 -15.36
C LEU A 397 -13.20 23.65 -13.99
N ALA A 398 -13.41 24.40 -12.91
CA ALA A 398 -13.59 23.87 -11.55
C ALA A 398 -14.67 22.78 -11.48
N GLN A 399 -15.71 22.87 -12.32
CA GLN A 399 -16.77 21.86 -12.36
C GLN A 399 -16.33 20.48 -12.88
N TYR A 400 -15.23 20.43 -13.64
CA TYR A 400 -14.71 19.20 -14.27
C TYR A 400 -13.57 18.55 -13.48
N TYR A 401 -12.87 19.31 -12.64
CA TYR A 401 -11.75 18.85 -11.83
C TYR A 401 -12.13 18.86 -10.34
N LYS A 402 -13.03 17.97 -9.93
CA LYS A 402 -13.51 17.84 -8.54
C LYS A 402 -12.87 16.66 -7.85
N THR A 403 -12.37 16.84 -6.63
CA THR A 403 -11.94 15.74 -5.74
C THR A 403 -13.15 15.00 -5.20
N SER A 404 -12.96 13.79 -4.66
CA SER A 404 -14.04 13.08 -3.97
C SER A 404 -14.61 13.90 -2.81
N GLY A 405 -13.75 14.60 -2.06
CA GLY A 405 -14.18 15.53 -1.01
C GLY A 405 -15.07 16.68 -1.52
N ASP A 406 -14.84 17.18 -2.74
CA ASP A 406 -15.69 18.20 -3.37
C ASP A 406 -17.10 17.64 -3.68
N TYR A 407 -17.16 16.44 -4.26
CA TYR A 407 -18.45 15.79 -4.57
C TYR A 407 -19.27 15.52 -3.31
N VAL A 408 -18.63 15.03 -2.25
CA VAL A 408 -19.33 14.76 -0.99
C VAL A 408 -19.83 16.04 -0.33
N ARG A 409 -19.04 17.14 -0.36
CA ARG A 409 -19.50 18.44 0.13
C ARG A 409 -20.70 18.98 -0.65
N GLU A 410 -20.68 18.89 -1.97
CA GLU A 410 -21.78 19.33 -2.82
C GLU A 410 -23.05 18.49 -2.58
N ALA A 411 -22.91 17.16 -2.44
CA ALA A 411 -24.02 16.28 -2.11
C ALA A 411 -24.64 16.63 -0.75
N TYR A 412 -23.80 16.84 0.28
CA TYR A 412 -24.27 17.23 1.61
C TYR A 412 -24.96 18.60 1.61
N MET A 413 -24.44 19.59 0.86
CA MET A 413 -25.11 20.89 0.72
C MET A 413 -26.42 20.79 -0.07
N ALA A 414 -26.47 19.98 -1.13
CA ALA A 414 -27.70 19.75 -1.89
C ALA A 414 -28.77 19.02 -1.06
N GLU A 415 -28.39 18.08 -0.19
CA GLU A 415 -29.30 17.44 0.76
C GLU A 415 -29.81 18.44 1.80
N ARG A 416 -28.92 19.29 2.33
CA ARG A 416 -29.31 20.35 3.27
C ARG A 416 -30.24 21.38 2.63
N ASP A 417 -30.02 21.74 1.37
CA ASP A 417 -30.88 22.67 0.61
C ASP A 417 -32.22 22.05 0.22
N LYS A 418 -32.31 20.72 0.10
CA LYS A 418 -33.58 19.98 -0.05
C LYS A 418 -34.32 19.78 1.27
N ALA A 419 -33.59 19.60 2.37
CA ALA A 419 -34.15 19.50 3.73
C ALA A 419 -34.58 20.87 4.27
N ALA A 420 -33.94 21.97 3.86
CA ALA A 420 -34.29 23.33 4.27
C ALA A 420 -35.77 23.72 3.95
N PRO A 421 -36.33 23.43 2.76
CA PRO A 421 -37.74 23.66 2.49
C PRO A 421 -38.66 22.68 3.24
N GLU A 422 -38.30 21.40 3.42
CA GLU A 422 -39.08 20.45 4.24
C GLU A 422 -39.15 20.88 5.71
N VAL A 423 -38.03 21.24 6.32
CA VAL A 423 -37.98 21.73 7.71
C VAL A 423 -38.67 23.10 7.84
N ALA A 424 -38.67 23.92 6.80
CA ALA A 424 -39.46 25.16 6.75
C ALA A 424 -40.97 24.89 6.58
N GLN A 425 -41.36 23.79 5.93
CA GLN A 425 -42.74 23.33 5.78
C GLN A 425 -43.24 22.73 7.10
N ASP A 426 -42.44 21.87 7.75
CA ASP A 426 -42.72 21.32 9.07
C ASP A 426 -42.82 22.42 10.13
N ARG A 427 -41.95 23.44 10.10
CA ARG A 427 -42.08 24.60 11.00
C ARG A 427 -43.32 25.45 10.71
N LYS A 428 -43.79 25.51 9.46
CA LYS A 428 -45.04 26.18 9.11
C LYS A 428 -46.26 25.38 9.52
N GLU A 429 -46.24 24.05 9.37
CA GLU A 429 -47.29 23.15 9.86
C GLU A 429 -47.35 23.14 11.38
N GLN A 430 -46.21 23.03 12.07
CA GLN A 430 -46.15 23.15 13.54
C GLN A 430 -46.58 24.53 14.04
N ALA A 431 -46.28 25.61 13.31
CA ALA A 431 -46.78 26.95 13.65
C ALA A 431 -48.28 27.13 13.36
N LEU A 432 -48.83 26.40 12.37
CA LEU A 432 -50.26 26.34 12.11
C LEU A 432 -50.98 25.52 13.20
N ASP A 433 -50.41 24.38 13.60
CA ASP A 433 -50.94 23.52 14.65
C ASP A 433 -50.86 24.19 16.02
N GLN A 434 -49.81 24.95 16.32
CA GLN A 434 -49.77 25.78 17.53
C GLN A 434 -50.78 26.93 17.49
N LYS A 435 -51.04 27.54 16.33
CA LYS A 435 -52.10 28.56 16.18
C LYS A 435 -53.50 27.96 16.31
N ASN A 436 -53.71 26.75 15.80
CA ASN A 436 -54.98 26.02 15.91
C ASN A 436 -55.22 25.51 17.34
N ALA A 437 -54.17 25.09 18.05
CA ALA A 437 -54.23 24.68 19.45
C ALA A 437 -54.55 25.85 20.41
N PHE A 438 -54.25 27.09 20.03
CA PHE A 438 -54.59 28.28 20.81
C PHE A 438 -56.02 28.82 20.59
N GLN A 439 -56.80 28.25 19.66
CA GLN A 439 -58.17 28.70 19.35
C GLN A 439 -59.30 27.80 19.88
N VAL A 440 -58.99 26.69 20.56
CA VAL A 440 -60.02 25.80 21.14
C VAL A 440 -59.78 25.61 22.63
N GLY A 441 -60.08 26.66 23.40
CA GLY A 441 -60.05 26.65 24.86
C GLY A 441 -61.30 27.32 25.43
N GLY A 442 -62.43 26.60 25.45
CA GLY A 442 -63.66 27.00 26.11
C GLY A 442 -64.50 25.78 26.53
N GLU A 443 -64.48 25.52 27.84
CA GLU A 443 -65.38 24.66 28.64
C GLU A 443 -65.13 23.12 28.71
N THR A 444 -64.55 22.74 29.85
CA THR A 444 -64.51 21.42 30.56
C THR A 444 -65.91 20.77 30.72
N PRO A 445 -66.12 19.46 31.11
CA PRO A 445 -65.35 18.78 32.17
C PRO A 445 -65.30 17.22 32.26
N LYS A 446 -64.45 16.77 33.20
CA LYS A 446 -64.62 15.64 34.16
C LYS A 446 -64.50 14.17 33.71
N THR A 447 -63.43 13.56 34.25
CA THR A 447 -63.33 12.24 34.91
C THR A 447 -63.81 10.98 34.17
N HIS A 448 -62.90 10.01 33.97
CA HIS A 448 -62.99 8.68 34.58
C HIS A 448 -61.63 7.95 34.58
N GLN A 449 -61.21 7.67 35.81
CA GLN A 449 -60.41 6.59 36.40
C GLN A 449 -60.06 5.30 35.60
N ILE A 450 -58.93 4.69 36.05
CA ILE A 450 -58.55 3.25 36.09
C ILE A 450 -57.81 2.72 34.84
N VAL A 451 -56.74 1.89 34.89
CA VAL A 451 -55.77 1.36 35.89
C VAL A 451 -54.61 0.80 35.05
N PHE A 452 -53.38 0.86 35.58
CA PHE A 452 -52.22 0.11 35.05
C PHE A 452 -52.34 -1.37 35.40
N GLU A 453 -52.17 -2.26 34.42
CA GLU A 453 -51.71 -3.63 34.68
C GLU A 453 -50.37 -3.86 33.96
N GLU A 454 -49.35 -4.07 34.79
CA GLU A 454 -48.09 -4.71 34.43
C GLU A 454 -48.33 -6.18 34.09
N SER A 455 -47.62 -6.70 33.09
CA SER A 455 -47.32 -8.12 33.00
C SER A 455 -45.99 -8.30 32.29
N ILE A 456 -45.00 -8.73 33.07
CA ILE A 456 -43.81 -9.47 32.63
C ILE A 456 -44.26 -10.91 32.36
N GLU A 457 -43.72 -11.58 31.34
CA GLU A 457 -43.39 -13.01 31.47
C GLU A 457 -42.36 -13.48 30.42
N LEU A 458 -41.24 -13.98 30.99
CA LEU A 458 -40.25 -15.00 30.59
C LEU A 458 -39.56 -14.96 29.22
#